data_AF-A0A6I7QQN4-F1
#
_entry.id   AF-A0A6I7QQN4-F1
#
_cell.length_a   1.000
_cell.length_b   1.000
_cell.length_c   1.000
_cell.angle_alpha   90.00
_cell.angle_beta   90.00
_cell.angle_gamma   90.00
#
_symmetry.space_group_name_H-M   'P 1'
#
loop_
_entity.id
_entity.type
_entity.pdbx_description
1 polymer ?
#
loop_
_entity_poly.entity_id
_entity_poly.type
_entity_poly.pdbx_seq_one_letter_code
_entity_poly.pdbx_strand_id
1 'polypeptide(L)'
;MNCLCCHRPLLPTENADAGWHQRCTRAFFGTDSVPSLEITNDQLTELARESVIAGRTVAGVQRKLSVHLSGAESPTRLTLVGYPAGYILKPATPDYPELPEIEHLTMSLAGIVDVATVPFALIPLQDGTLAYITRRVDRRKSAPWGIPMEDLCQLSQRLTEDKYRSSCEQA
;
A
#
# COMPACT_ATOMS: atom_id res chain seq x y z
N MET A 1 16.74 8.78 12.91
CA MET A 1 15.76 7.89 12.26
C MET A 1 15.15 8.63 11.07
N ASN A 2 14.85 7.96 9.96
CA ASN A 2 14.24 8.59 8.77
C ASN A 2 12.74 8.33 8.76
N CYS A 3 11.99 9.24 8.15
CA CYS A 3 10.54 9.10 7.99
C CYS A 3 10.22 7.94 7.05
N LEU A 4 9.34 7.04 7.48
CA LEU A 4 8.89 5.87 6.71
C LEU A 4 8.05 6.21 5.46
N CYS A 5 7.65 7.48 5.29
CA CYS A 5 6.97 7.96 4.09
C CYS A 5 7.93 8.68 3.14
N CYS A 6 8.55 9.78 3.58
CA CYS A 6 9.36 10.63 2.70
C CYS A 6 10.87 10.36 2.74
N HIS A 7 11.32 9.42 3.57
CA HIS A 7 12.73 9.06 3.79
C HIS A 7 13.66 10.19 4.26
N ARG A 8 13.11 11.37 4.62
CA ARG A 8 13.91 12.45 5.20
C ARG A 8 14.12 12.23 6.71
N PRO A 9 15.21 12.77 7.29
CA PRO A 9 15.46 12.65 8.73
C PRO A 9 14.27 13.15 9.57
N LEU A 10 13.95 12.43 10.65
CA LEU A 10 13.06 12.88 11.71
C LEU A 10 13.91 13.68 12.71
N LEU A 11 13.71 14.99 12.77
CA LEU A 11 14.42 15.83 13.71
C LEU A 11 13.80 15.69 15.12
N PRO A 12 14.59 15.77 16.21
CA PRO A 12 14.05 15.70 17.57
C PRO A 12 13.01 16.77 17.91
N THR A 13 13.00 17.88 17.16
CA THR A 13 12.08 19.00 17.30
C THR A 13 10.76 18.80 16.54
N GLU A 14 10.66 17.79 15.69
CA GLU A 14 9.45 17.52 14.92
C GLU A 14 8.53 16.55 15.68
N ASN A 15 7.23 16.84 15.67
CA ASN A 15 6.21 15.89 16.14
C ASN A 15 6.22 14.69 15.19
N ALA A 16 6.95 13.64 15.59
CA ALA A 16 7.01 12.37 14.90
C ALA A 16 6.16 11.33 15.63
N ASP A 17 5.36 10.60 14.87
CA ASP A 17 4.51 9.53 15.36
C ASP A 17 4.77 8.27 14.54
N ALA A 18 5.01 7.13 15.20
CA ALA A 18 5.30 5.83 14.58
C ALA A 18 6.34 5.86 13.43
N GLY A 19 7.35 6.73 13.51
CA GLY A 19 8.36 6.88 12.45
C GLY A 19 7.94 7.76 11.27
N TRP A 20 6.90 8.58 11.42
CA TRP A 20 6.39 9.49 10.38
C TRP A 20 6.44 10.94 10.84
N HIS A 21 6.69 11.86 9.91
CA HIS A 21 6.40 13.28 10.14
C HIS A 21 4.89 13.51 10.21
N GLN A 22 4.42 14.37 11.11
CA GLN A 22 3.01 14.78 11.15
C GLN A 22 2.47 15.27 9.79
N ARG A 23 3.28 16.01 9.02
CA ARG A 23 2.91 16.46 7.67
C ARG A 23 2.72 15.29 6.68
N CYS A 24 3.55 14.25 6.79
CA CYS A 24 3.47 13.06 5.94
C CYS A 24 2.23 12.25 6.29
N THR A 25 1.92 12.12 7.59
CA THR A 25 0.70 11.47 8.07
C THR A 25 -0.55 12.14 7.51
N ARG A 26 -0.65 13.48 7.64
CA ARG A 26 -1.78 14.25 7.09
C ARG A 26 -1.87 14.14 5.57
N ALA A 27 -0.76 14.19 4.86
CA ALA A 27 -0.75 14.09 3.40
C ALA A 27 -1.19 12.69 2.91
N PHE A 28 -0.71 11.63 3.56
CA PHE A 28 -0.95 10.26 3.13
C PHE A 28 -2.31 9.74 3.59
N PHE A 29 -2.56 9.80 4.90
CA PHE A 29 -3.75 9.24 5.55
C PHE A 29 -4.91 10.23 5.66
N GLY A 30 -4.62 11.53 5.70
CA GLY A 30 -5.63 12.55 6.02
C GLY A 30 -6.00 12.61 7.50
N THR A 31 -5.15 12.06 8.38
CA THR A 31 -5.33 12.01 9.84
C THR A 31 -4.20 12.77 10.56
N ASP A 32 -4.40 13.06 11.84
CA ASP A 32 -3.37 13.73 12.67
C ASP A 32 -2.32 12.78 13.25
N SER A 33 -2.65 11.50 13.40
CA SER A 33 -1.76 10.42 13.84
C SER A 33 -1.71 9.28 12.83
N VAL A 34 -0.62 8.51 12.86
CA VAL A 34 -0.48 7.32 12.00
C VAL A 34 -1.51 6.29 12.47
N PRO A 35 -2.40 5.81 11.58
CA PRO A 35 -3.39 4.83 11.97
C PRO A 35 -2.73 3.54 12.45
N SER A 36 -3.18 2.98 13.57
CA SER A 36 -2.61 1.73 14.06
C SER A 36 -3.04 0.55 13.18
N LEU A 37 -2.11 -0.38 13.01
CA LEU A 37 -2.34 -1.66 12.33
C LEU A 37 -1.87 -2.79 13.27
N GLU A 38 -2.81 -3.31 14.05
CA GLU A 38 -2.57 -4.35 15.07
C GLU A 38 -2.57 -5.74 14.41
N ILE A 39 -1.56 -6.01 13.58
CA ILE A 39 -1.37 -7.31 12.92
C ILE A 39 0.12 -7.63 12.78
N THR A 40 0.47 -8.91 12.84
CA THR A 40 1.84 -9.40 12.53
C THR A 40 2.00 -9.72 11.04
N ASN A 41 3.25 -9.82 10.56
CA ASN A 41 3.50 -10.19 9.17
C ASN A 41 2.97 -11.58 8.83
N ASP A 42 3.05 -12.54 9.76
CA ASP A 42 2.55 -13.90 9.56
C ASP A 42 1.02 -13.92 9.39
N GLN A 43 0.30 -13.21 10.26
CA GLN A 43 -1.15 -13.05 10.16
C GLN A 43 -1.53 -12.35 8.86
N LEU A 44 -0.78 -11.31 8.49
CA LEU A 44 -1.01 -10.56 7.25
C LEU A 44 -0.78 -11.44 6.00
N THR A 45 0.25 -12.27 6.05
CA THR A 45 0.63 -13.21 5.00
C THR A 45 -0.40 -14.32 4.82
N GLU A 46 -1.01 -14.78 5.91
CA GLU A 46 -2.09 -15.76 5.91
C GLU A 46 -3.41 -15.17 5.41
N LEU A 47 -3.79 -13.98 5.89
CA LEU A 47 -4.98 -13.28 5.41
C LEU A 47 -4.89 -12.96 3.92
N ALA A 48 -3.69 -12.63 3.41
CA ALA A 48 -3.47 -12.42 2.00
C ALA A 48 -3.66 -13.73 1.20
N ARG A 49 -3.21 -14.87 1.75
CA ARG A 49 -3.41 -16.20 1.15
C ARG A 49 -4.90 -16.54 1.09
N GLU A 50 -5.64 -16.34 2.18
CA GLU A 50 -7.08 -16.57 2.25
C GLU A 50 -7.86 -15.65 1.31
N SER A 51 -7.46 -14.39 1.21
CA SER A 51 -8.11 -13.41 0.32
C SER A 51 -7.99 -13.79 -1.16
N VAL A 52 -6.85 -14.37 -1.57
CA VAL A 52 -6.65 -14.94 -2.92
C VAL A 52 -7.64 -16.07 -3.17
N ILE A 53 -7.77 -16.99 -2.21
CA ILE A 53 -8.70 -18.13 -2.32
C ILE A 53 -10.15 -17.65 -2.38
N ALA A 54 -10.50 -16.60 -1.64
CA ALA A 54 -11.84 -16.03 -1.59
C ALA A 54 -12.19 -15.12 -2.79
N GLY A 55 -11.28 -14.91 -3.75
CA GLY A 55 -11.52 -14.08 -4.95
C GLY A 55 -11.68 -12.58 -4.68
N ARG A 56 -11.20 -12.06 -3.54
CA ARG A 56 -11.32 -10.64 -3.15
C ARG A 56 -10.08 -9.80 -3.52
N THR A 57 -9.26 -10.27 -4.46
CA THR A 57 -7.90 -9.75 -4.68
C THR A 57 -7.77 -8.75 -5.81
N VAL A 58 -6.68 -7.99 -5.74
CA VAL A 58 -6.18 -7.16 -6.84
C VAL A 58 -5.17 -8.02 -7.65
N ALA A 59 -5.08 -7.85 -8.98
CA ALA A 59 -4.24 -8.70 -9.84
C ALA A 59 -2.73 -8.61 -9.54
N GLY A 60 -2.00 -9.73 -9.52
CA GLY A 60 -0.55 -9.77 -9.29
C GLY A 60 -0.10 -11.03 -8.52
N VAL A 61 1.18 -11.40 -8.66
CA VAL A 61 1.76 -12.59 -8.00
C VAL A 61 2.05 -12.33 -6.51
N GLN A 62 2.36 -11.08 -6.16
CA GLN A 62 2.64 -10.68 -4.79
C GLN A 62 1.36 -10.61 -3.96
N ARG A 63 1.41 -11.20 -2.76
CA ARG A 63 0.35 -11.12 -1.75
C ARG A 63 0.05 -9.66 -1.43
N LYS A 64 -1.23 -9.27 -1.48
CA LYS A 64 -1.66 -7.92 -1.14
C LYS A 64 -3.05 -7.91 -0.53
N LEU A 65 -3.25 -6.97 0.38
CA LEU A 65 -4.49 -6.80 1.12
C LEU A 65 -5.02 -5.39 0.92
N SER A 66 -6.31 -5.29 0.63
CA SER A 66 -6.98 -4.00 0.59
C SER A 66 -7.38 -3.62 2.01
N VAL A 67 -6.90 -2.48 2.52
CA VAL A 67 -7.23 -1.98 3.85
C VAL A 67 -8.00 -0.66 3.77
N HIS A 68 -8.92 -0.49 4.70
CA HIS A 68 -9.75 0.69 4.86
C HIS A 68 -9.33 1.46 6.12
N LEU A 69 -9.51 2.78 6.09
CA LEU A 69 -9.27 3.63 7.25
C LEU A 69 -10.58 3.82 8.01
N SER A 70 -10.75 3.18 9.16
CA SER A 70 -11.97 3.30 9.96
C SER A 70 -11.95 4.62 10.74
N GLY A 71 -12.75 5.59 10.30
CA GLY A 71 -12.77 6.96 10.85
C GLY A 71 -13.79 7.24 11.96
N ALA A 72 -14.42 6.22 12.54
CA ALA A 72 -15.51 6.42 13.51
C ALA A 72 -15.03 6.57 14.98
N GLU A 73 -13.85 6.06 15.31
CA GLU A 73 -13.31 6.11 16.68
C GLU A 73 -11.84 6.56 16.67
N SER A 74 -11.47 7.37 17.65
CA SER A 74 -10.08 7.68 17.95
C SER A 74 -9.55 6.63 18.93
N PRO A 75 -8.43 5.93 18.64
CA PRO A 75 -7.51 6.15 17.52
C PRO A 75 -8.02 5.55 16.20
N THR A 76 -7.73 6.23 15.09
CA THR A 76 -8.05 5.75 13.74
C THR A 76 -7.28 4.46 13.43
N ARG A 77 -7.95 3.44 12.89
CA ARG A 77 -7.37 2.12 12.61
C ARG A 77 -7.41 1.77 11.13
N LEU A 78 -6.45 0.97 10.69
CA LEU A 78 -6.51 0.30 9.38
C LEU A 78 -7.19 -1.06 9.55
N THR A 79 -8.33 -1.25 8.88
CA THR A 79 -9.11 -2.49 8.97
C THR A 79 -9.17 -3.19 7.61
N LEU A 80 -9.19 -4.51 7.65
CA LEU A 80 -9.38 -5.37 6.46
C LEU A 80 -10.86 -5.48 6.06
N VAL A 81 -11.76 -5.14 6.99
CA VAL A 81 -13.20 -5.24 6.85
C VAL A 81 -13.76 -3.82 6.73
N GLY A 82 -13.82 -3.31 5.50
CA GLY A 82 -14.35 -1.98 5.23
C GLY A 82 -14.31 -1.69 3.73
N TYR A 83 -15.45 -1.29 3.17
CA TYR A 83 -15.55 -0.87 1.77
C TYR A 83 -15.97 0.61 1.72
N PRO A 84 -15.36 1.42 0.83
CA PRO A 84 -14.27 1.09 -0.09
C PRO A 84 -12.90 1.11 0.61
N ALA A 85 -12.12 0.04 0.47
CA ALA A 85 -10.73 0.00 0.92
C ALA A 85 -9.89 1.00 0.10
N GLY A 86 -9.27 1.96 0.79
CA GLY A 86 -8.55 3.09 0.20
C GLY A 86 -7.06 2.86 0.03
N TYR A 87 -6.53 1.79 0.59
CA TYR A 87 -5.10 1.47 0.56
C TYR A 87 -4.88 0.00 0.20
N ILE A 88 -3.67 -0.29 -0.28
CA ILE A 88 -3.18 -1.64 -0.52
C ILE A 88 -1.94 -1.82 0.33
N LEU A 89 -1.93 -2.90 1.11
CA LEU A 89 -0.82 -3.31 1.95
C LEU A 89 -0.12 -4.53 1.33
N LYS A 90 1.20 -4.54 1.35
CA LYS A 90 2.06 -5.61 0.85
C LYS A 90 2.99 -6.07 1.98
N PRO A 91 2.81 -7.28 2.52
CA PRO A 91 3.69 -7.85 3.54
C PRO A 91 5.09 -8.15 2.99
N ALA A 92 6.04 -8.30 3.91
CA ALA A 92 7.29 -8.98 3.62
C ALA A 92 7.03 -10.48 3.36
N THR A 93 7.89 -11.10 2.57
CA THR A 93 7.82 -12.55 2.31
C THR A 93 9.02 -13.25 2.94
N PRO A 94 8.91 -14.53 3.38
CA PRO A 94 10.05 -15.24 3.94
C PRO A 94 11.26 -15.31 3.01
N ASP A 95 11.01 -15.44 1.70
CA ASP A 95 12.06 -15.50 0.69
C ASP A 95 12.73 -14.13 0.44
N TYR A 96 12.01 -13.04 0.71
CA TYR A 96 12.45 -11.66 0.52
C TYR A 96 11.97 -10.76 1.68
N PRO A 97 12.66 -10.76 2.83
CA PRO A 97 12.27 -9.99 4.01
C PRO A 97 12.25 -8.48 3.78
N GLU A 98 13.21 -7.96 3.00
CA GLU A 98 13.37 -6.52 2.72
C GLU A 98 12.58 -6.06 1.48
N LEU A 99 11.66 -6.90 0.97
CA LEU A 99 10.86 -6.57 -0.22
C LEU A 99 10.05 -5.27 -0.06
N PRO A 100 9.42 -4.96 1.09
CA PRO A 100 8.75 -3.68 1.32
C PRO A 100 9.67 -2.47 1.14
N GLU A 101 10.87 -2.52 1.72
CA GLU A 101 11.87 -1.46 1.69
C GLU A 101 12.43 -1.27 0.28
N ILE A 102 12.68 -2.37 -0.44
CA ILE A 102 13.10 -2.34 -1.85
C ILE A 102 12.02 -1.66 -2.71
N GLU A 103 10.74 -1.97 -2.49
CA GLU A 103 9.65 -1.34 -3.21
C GLU A 103 9.58 0.17 -2.90
N HIS A 104 9.70 0.57 -1.63
CA HIS A 104 9.76 1.97 -1.22
C HIS A 104 10.94 2.72 -1.87
N LEU A 105 12.13 2.13 -1.86
CA LEU A 105 13.33 2.69 -2.48
C LEU A 105 13.13 2.88 -3.99
N THR A 106 12.62 1.86 -4.68
CA THR A 106 12.41 1.89 -6.13
C THR A 106 11.43 3.00 -6.51
N MET A 107 10.34 3.13 -5.77
CA MET A 107 9.35 4.17 -5.98
C MET A 107 9.89 5.57 -5.66
N SER A 108 10.76 5.68 -4.65
CA SER A 108 11.46 6.93 -4.33
C SER A 108 12.40 7.35 -5.45
N LEU A 109 13.16 6.40 -6.03
CA LEU A 109 14.03 6.65 -7.17
C LEU A 109 13.23 7.08 -8.40
N ALA A 110 12.09 6.43 -8.67
CA ALA A 110 11.18 6.81 -9.74
C ALA A 110 10.71 8.27 -9.61
N GLY A 111 10.36 8.69 -8.38
CA GLY A 111 9.99 10.08 -8.11
C GLY A 111 11.11 11.09 -8.30
N ILE A 112 12.38 10.72 -8.12
CA ILE A 112 13.54 11.60 -8.37
C ILE A 112 13.72 11.88 -9.87
N VAL A 113 13.33 10.94 -10.73
CA VAL A 113 13.43 11.05 -12.19
C VAL A 113 12.09 11.44 -12.84
N ASP A 114 11.17 12.01 -12.07
CA ASP A 114 9.85 12.50 -12.50
C ASP A 114 8.93 11.44 -13.14
N VAL A 115 9.13 10.16 -12.83
CA VAL A 115 8.19 9.09 -13.18
C VAL A 115 6.99 9.17 -12.24
N ALA A 116 5.78 9.25 -12.81
CA ALA A 116 4.56 9.31 -12.03
C ALA A 116 4.36 8.04 -11.21
N THR A 117 4.25 8.19 -9.89
CA THR A 117 3.99 7.10 -8.95
C THR A 117 2.68 7.32 -8.19
N VAL A 118 2.10 6.23 -7.68
CA VAL A 118 1.05 6.30 -6.66
C VAL A 118 1.63 6.84 -5.34
N PRO A 119 0.84 7.35 -4.39
CA PRO A 119 1.34 7.66 -3.06
C PRO A 119 1.72 6.37 -2.31
N PHE A 120 2.95 6.28 -1.83
CA PHE A 120 3.49 5.10 -1.14
C PHE A 120 4.21 5.45 0.16
N ALA A 121 4.37 4.46 1.04
CA ALA A 121 5.12 4.54 2.28
C ALA A 121 5.41 3.14 2.86
N LEU A 122 6.13 3.11 3.98
CA LEU A 122 6.27 1.95 4.86
C LEU A 122 5.44 2.16 6.13
N ILE A 123 4.85 1.08 6.65
CA ILE A 123 4.12 1.08 7.92
C ILE A 123 4.65 -0.01 8.85
N PRO A 124 4.90 0.28 10.13
CA PRO A 124 5.30 -0.72 11.09
C PRO A 124 4.13 -1.65 11.42
N LEU A 125 4.43 -2.94 11.51
CA LEU A 125 3.54 -3.99 12.01
C LEU A 125 3.76 -4.22 13.51
N GLN A 126 2.87 -4.99 14.13
CA GLN A 126 2.90 -5.25 15.57
C GLN A 126 4.18 -5.98 16.04
N ASP A 127 4.75 -6.82 15.16
CA ASP A 127 5.99 -7.57 15.40
C ASP A 127 7.26 -6.76 15.09
N GLY A 128 7.12 -5.48 14.73
CA GLY A 128 8.22 -4.58 14.38
C GLY A 128 8.72 -4.70 12.95
N THR A 129 8.17 -5.63 12.15
CA THR A 129 8.46 -5.69 10.71
C THR A 129 7.79 -4.55 9.96
N LEU A 130 8.25 -4.27 8.74
CA LEU A 130 7.66 -3.25 7.88
C LEU A 130 6.80 -3.89 6.80
N ALA A 131 5.69 -3.24 6.48
CA ALA A 131 4.90 -3.53 5.30
C ALA A 131 4.88 -2.32 4.38
N TYR A 132 4.82 -2.56 3.07
CA TYR A 132 4.67 -1.50 2.08
C TYR A 132 3.20 -1.15 1.94
N ILE A 133 2.87 0.13 2.07
CA ILE A 133 1.50 0.63 1.93
C ILE A 133 1.43 1.65 0.80
N THR A 134 0.43 1.49 -0.07
CA THR A 134 0.12 2.46 -1.11
C THR A 134 -1.33 2.89 -1.03
N ARG A 135 -1.59 4.16 -1.32
CA ARG A 135 -2.95 4.68 -1.47
C ARG A 135 -3.47 4.37 -2.87
N ARG A 136 -4.71 3.89 -2.95
CA ARG A 136 -5.38 3.59 -4.21
C ARG A 136 -5.74 4.87 -4.95
N VAL A 137 -5.34 4.96 -6.22
CA VAL A 137 -5.65 6.10 -7.10
C VAL A 137 -6.94 5.88 -7.90
N ASP A 138 -7.41 4.63 -7.98
CA ASP A 138 -8.70 4.24 -8.55
C ASP A 138 -9.87 4.44 -7.56
N ARG A 139 -9.63 5.16 -6.46
CA ARG A 139 -10.61 5.48 -5.41
C ARG A 139 -10.52 6.97 -5.08
N ARG A 140 -11.66 7.66 -5.04
CA ARG A 140 -11.76 9.07 -4.60
C ARG A 140 -12.93 9.23 -3.65
N LYS A 141 -12.82 10.11 -2.64
CA LYS A 141 -13.93 10.43 -1.72
C LYS A 141 -15.17 10.93 -2.46
N SER A 142 -14.98 11.66 -3.56
CA SER A 142 -16.07 12.19 -4.40
C SER A 142 -16.69 11.14 -5.34
N ALA A 143 -16.04 9.99 -5.52
CA ALA A 143 -16.48 8.92 -6.41
C ALA A 143 -16.68 7.63 -5.60
N PRO A 144 -17.84 7.46 -4.94
CA PRO A 144 -18.09 6.31 -4.06
C PRO A 144 -17.98 4.96 -4.78
N TRP A 145 -18.23 4.93 -6.08
CA TRP A 145 -18.14 3.75 -6.93
C TRP A 145 -16.72 3.45 -7.46
N GLY A 146 -15.73 4.29 -7.14
CA GLY A 146 -14.38 4.20 -7.68
C GLY A 146 -14.24 4.81 -9.07
N ILE A 147 -13.01 4.83 -9.59
CA ILE A 147 -12.70 5.25 -10.96
C ILE A 147 -12.46 3.98 -11.78
N PRO A 148 -13.12 3.81 -12.95
CA PRO A 148 -12.81 2.72 -13.86
C PRO A 148 -11.32 2.72 -14.22
N MET A 149 -10.66 1.58 -14.02
CA MET A 149 -9.24 1.38 -14.29
C MET A 149 -9.05 -0.06 -14.75
N GLU A 150 -8.33 -0.24 -15.84
CA GLU A 150 -8.03 -1.54 -16.45
C GLU A 150 -6.52 -1.66 -16.67
N ASP A 151 -6.02 -2.89 -16.66
CA ASP A 151 -4.65 -3.21 -17.08
C ASP A 151 -4.58 -3.55 -18.57
N LEU A 152 -3.35 -3.66 -19.10
CA LEU A 152 -3.13 -3.92 -20.52
C LEU A 152 -3.61 -5.32 -20.96
N CYS A 153 -3.68 -6.31 -20.07
CA CYS A 153 -4.24 -7.62 -20.42
C CYS A 153 -5.74 -7.51 -20.65
N GLN A 154 -6.44 -6.80 -19.77
CA GLN A 154 -7.88 -6.54 -19.91
C GLN A 154 -8.18 -5.76 -21.21
N LEU A 155 -7.43 -4.67 -21.46
CA LEU A 155 -7.58 -3.86 -22.66
C LEU A 155 -7.32 -4.65 -23.95
N SER A 156 -6.32 -5.52 -23.95
CA SER A 156 -6.00 -6.40 -25.09
C SER A 156 -6.80 -7.70 -25.13
N GLN A 157 -7.78 -7.86 -24.23
CA GLN A 157 -8.60 -9.08 -24.09
C GLN A 157 -7.79 -10.37 -23.95
N ARG A 158 -6.61 -10.28 -23.32
CA ARG A 158 -5.73 -11.42 -23.04
C ARG A 158 -5.95 -11.95 -21.63
N LEU A 159 -5.71 -13.25 -21.46
CA LEU A 159 -5.72 -13.87 -20.15
C LEU A 159 -4.52 -13.38 -19.33
N THR A 160 -4.68 -13.30 -18.01
CA THR A 160 -3.61 -12.86 -17.10
C THR A 160 -2.35 -13.74 -17.18
N GLU A 161 -2.49 -15.01 -17.56
CA GLU A 161 -1.36 -15.93 -17.80
C GLU A 161 -0.49 -15.52 -18.99
N ASP A 162 -1.07 -14.82 -19.97
CA ASP A 162 -0.37 -14.32 -21.15
C ASP A 162 0.32 -12.98 -20.91
N LYS A 163 0.34 -12.47 -19.67
CA LYS A 163 0.96 -11.16 -19.34
C LYS A 163 2.42 -11.02 -19.78
N TYR A 164 3.15 -12.13 -19.89
CA TYR A 164 4.55 -12.15 -20.34
C TYR A 164 4.71 -12.61 -21.81
N ARG A 165 3.62 -12.98 -22.48
CA ARG A 165 3.60 -13.38 -23.89
C ARG A 165 3.24 -12.22 -24.83
N SER A 166 3.03 -11.03 -24.28
CA SER A 166 2.76 -9.78 -25.02
C SER A 166 3.84 -8.75 -24.70
N SER A 167 4.01 -7.77 -25.58
CA SER A 167 4.75 -6.53 -25.27
C SER A 167 3.76 -5.35 -25.21
N CYS A 168 4.18 -4.24 -24.61
CA CYS A 168 3.41 -3.00 -24.64
C CYS A 168 3.14 -2.49 -26.07
N GLU A 169 3.92 -2.93 -27.07
CA GLU A 169 3.80 -2.52 -28.48
C GLU A 169 2.70 -3.25 -29.25
N GLN A 170 2.16 -4.34 -28.69
CA GLN A 170 1.06 -5.11 -29.31
C GLN A 170 -0.33 -4.65 -28.86
N ALA A 171 -0.41 -3.70 -27.91
CA ALA A 171 -1.64 -3.18 -27.34
C ALA A 171 -2.09 -1.90 -28.05
#